data_AF-A0A7G2JWF9-F1
#
_entry.id   AF-A0A7G2JWF9-F1
#
_cell.length_a   1.000
_cell.length_b   1.000
_cell.length_c   1.000
_cell.angle_alpha   90.00
_cell.angle_beta   90.00
_cell.angle_gamma   90.00
#
_symmetry.space_group_name_H-M   'P 1'
#
loop_
_entity.id
_entity.type
_entity.pdbx_description
1 polymer ?
#
loop_
_entity_poly.entity_id
_entity_poly.type
_entity_poly.pdbx_seq_one_letter_code
_entity_poly.pdbx_strand_id
1 'polypeptide(L)'
;MRGFLNFGNWALRHNGSFSRFENQSSSGFTDKGKNHYERGDTYLQRDFALLRGNVTVGDFFSTARIGENFGMRGLRIASDDRMLAPSQRGFAPVVRGVANTNAKVSIKQNGYTIYQITVPAGPFVINDLYASGYSGDLTWKSKKVMVKCG
;
A
#
# COMPACT_ATOMS: atom_id res chain seq x y z
N MET A 1 18.76 7.48 13.78
CA MET A 1 18.03 8.76 13.84
C MET A 1 17.06 8.84 12.67
N ARG A 2 15.76 8.92 12.97
CA ARG A 2 14.70 9.11 11.98
C ARG A 2 14.00 10.41 12.33
N GLY A 3 13.90 11.31 11.37
CA GLY A 3 13.22 12.59 11.51
C GLY A 3 12.12 12.71 10.46
N PHE A 4 11.02 13.34 10.83
CA PHE A 4 9.94 13.66 9.90
C PHE A 4 9.39 15.04 10.21
N LEU A 5 8.99 15.75 9.16
CA LEU A 5 8.29 17.01 9.26
C LEU A 5 7.16 17.01 8.22
N ASN A 6 5.97 17.44 8.60
CA ASN A 6 4.85 17.62 7.67
C ASN A 6 4.47 19.10 7.68
N PHE A 7 4.39 19.71 6.49
CA PHE A 7 4.01 21.11 6.32
C PHE A 7 3.03 21.23 5.14
N GLY A 8 1.75 21.44 5.45
CA GLY A 8 0.68 21.36 4.45
C GLY A 8 0.64 19.97 3.80
N ASN A 9 0.65 19.93 2.47
CA ASN A 9 0.68 18.69 1.68
C ASN A 9 2.11 18.14 1.45
N TRP A 10 3.12 18.72 2.09
CA TRP A 10 4.51 18.28 1.96
C TRP A 10 4.96 17.48 3.17
N ALA A 11 5.63 16.36 2.92
CA ALA A 11 6.17 15.46 3.92
C ALA A 11 7.68 15.33 3.72
N LEU A 12 8.46 15.93 4.61
CA LEU A 12 9.91 15.72 4.67
C LEU A 12 10.21 14.50 5.54
N ARG A 13 11.10 13.64 5.07
CA ARG A 13 11.57 12.45 5.76
C ARG A 13 13.10 12.41 5.71
N HIS A 14 13.70 12.07 6.84
CA HIS A 14 15.14 11.94 6.98
C HIS A 14 15.47 10.71 7.81
N ASN A 15 16.42 9.90 7.35
CA ASN A 15 16.94 8.73 8.05
C ASN A 15 18.47 8.78 8.04
N GLY A 16 19.09 8.51 9.19
CA GLY A 16 20.55 8.42 9.33
C GLY A 16 20.93 7.67 10.60
N SER A 17 22.04 6.94 10.62
CA SER A 17 22.55 6.22 11.79
C SER A 17 23.67 7.02 12.44
N PHE A 18 23.72 6.99 13.77
CA PHE A 18 24.84 7.53 14.54
C PHE A 18 25.40 6.39 15.38
N SER A 19 26.69 6.12 15.22
CA SER A 19 27.43 5.13 16.02
C SER A 19 28.63 5.81 16.68
N ARG A 20 28.83 5.53 17.97
CA ARG A 20 30.01 5.97 18.72
C ARG A 20 30.82 4.73 19.06
N PHE A 21 32.07 4.70 18.62
CA PHE A 21 33.00 3.65 18.98
C PHE A 21 33.88 4.16 20.11
N GLU A 22 33.77 3.53 21.28
CA GLU A 22 34.58 3.84 22.46
C GLU A 22 35.62 2.73 22.62
N ASN A 23 36.90 3.06 22.39
CA ASN A 23 37.99 2.12 22.60
C ASN A 23 38.45 2.24 24.06
N GLN A 24 38.12 1.26 24.89
CA GLN A 24 38.74 1.11 26.20
C GLN A 24 40.16 0.57 26.04
N SER A 25 41.14 1.48 26.06
CA SER A 25 42.54 1.12 26.25
C SER A 25 42.78 0.75 27.72
N SER A 26 43.37 -0.42 27.95
CA SER A 26 43.72 -0.97 29.28
C SER A 26 44.82 -0.18 30.00
N SER A 27 45.37 0.87 29.38
CA SER A 27 46.45 1.71 29.88
C SER A 27 45.98 3.10 30.33
N GLY A 28 44.86 3.22 31.07
CA GLY A 28 44.45 4.45 31.79
C GLY A 28 44.23 5.73 30.96
N PHE A 29 44.47 5.69 29.64
CA PHE A 29 44.28 6.78 28.70
C PHE A 29 43.00 6.52 27.91
N THR A 30 41.96 7.31 28.17
CA THR A 30 40.70 7.25 27.42
C THR A 30 40.92 7.86 26.04
N ASP A 31 41.00 7.02 25.01
CA ASP A 31 41.04 7.49 23.63
C ASP A 31 39.67 8.08 23.27
N LYS A 32 39.63 9.32 22.76
CA LYS A 32 38.36 10.01 22.49
C LYS A 32 37.59 9.23 21.43
N GLY A 33 36.51 8.57 21.84
CA GLY A 33 35.70 7.72 20.97
C GLY A 33 35.33 8.41 19.65
N LYS A 34 35.55 7.72 18.53
CA LYS A 34 35.24 8.24 17.20
C LYS A 34 33.73 8.21 17.01
N ASN A 35 33.15 9.39 16.82
CA ASN A 35 31.75 9.54 16.44
C ASN A 35 31.65 9.32 14.93
N HIS A 36 30.89 8.31 14.50
CA HIS A 36 30.59 8.05 13.10
C HIS A 36 29.11 8.33 12.83
N TYR A 37 28.84 9.17 11.84
CA TYR A 37 27.48 9.47 11.40
C TYR A 37 27.32 9.02 9.95
N GLU A 38 26.43 8.06 9.75
CA GLU A 38 26.07 7.54 8.44
C GLU A 38 24.77 8.20 8.00
N ARG A 39 24.85 8.94 6.89
CA ARG A 39 23.67 9.53 6.27
C ARG A 39 22.94 8.44 5.50
N GLY A 40 21.68 8.18 5.86
CA GLY A 40 20.76 7.38 5.05
C GLY A 40 20.02 8.27 4.05
N ASP A 41 18.71 8.08 3.94
CA ASP A 41 17.89 8.74 2.93
C ASP A 41 17.28 10.05 3.43
N THR A 42 17.27 11.06 2.57
CA THR A 42 16.53 12.30 2.80
C THR A 42 15.67 12.63 1.58
N TYR A 43 14.36 12.73 1.77
CA TYR A 43 13.45 13.06 0.69
C TYR A 43 12.26 13.90 1.17
N LEU A 44 11.76 14.69 0.23
CA LEU A 44 10.56 15.48 0.33
C LEU A 44 9.50 14.85 -0.59
N GLN A 45 8.34 14.53 -0.05
CA GLN A 45 7.24 13.94 -0.80
C GLN A 45 6.01 14.85 -0.76
N ARG A 46 5.25 14.86 -1.86
CA ARG A 46 3.90 15.44 -1.93
C ARG A 46 2.99 14.60 -2.79
N ASP A 47 1.78 14.39 -2.31
CA ASP A 47 0.75 13.68 -3.06
C ASP A 47 -0.07 14.68 -3.89
N PHE A 48 -0.36 14.32 -5.14
CA PHE A 48 -1.12 15.10 -6.09
C PHE A 48 -2.37 14.34 -6.52
N ALA A 49 -3.54 14.81 -6.07
CA ALA A 49 -4.82 14.19 -6.40
C ALA A 49 -5.12 14.20 -7.91
N LEU A 50 -4.74 15.27 -8.63
CA LEU A 50 -4.92 15.41 -10.07
C LEU A 50 -4.18 14.32 -10.88
N LEU A 51 -2.99 13.95 -10.42
CA LEU A 51 -2.14 12.94 -11.05
C LEU A 51 -2.37 11.53 -10.47
N ARG A 52 -3.21 11.41 -9.44
CA ARG A 52 -3.42 10.16 -8.67
C ARG A 52 -2.10 9.50 -8.29
N GLY A 53 -1.16 10.33 -7.85
CA GLY A 53 0.21 9.91 -7.65
C GLY A 53 0.94 10.79 -6.66
N ASN A 54 2.16 10.38 -6.35
CA ASN A 54 3.08 11.13 -5.52
C ASN A 54 4.26 11.66 -6.34
N VAL A 55 4.79 12.78 -5.88
CA VAL A 55 6.05 13.34 -6.33
C VAL A 55 7.01 13.28 -5.17
N THR A 56 8.17 12.68 -5.39
CA THR A 56 9.25 12.57 -4.41
C THR A 56 10.49 13.25 -4.97
N VAL A 57 11.11 14.10 -4.16
CA VAL A 57 12.36 14.80 -4.49
C VAL A 57 13.39 14.47 -3.41
N GLY A 58 14.57 14.01 -3.82
CA GLY A 58 15.64 13.58 -2.92
C GLY A 58 16.02 12.12 -3.15
N ASP A 59 16.35 11.41 -2.08
CA ASP A 59 16.75 10.00 -2.12
C ASP A 59 15.54 9.08 -2.23
N PHE A 60 15.53 8.23 -3.24
CA PHE A 60 14.51 7.20 -3.42
C PHE A 60 15.11 5.93 -4.00
N PHE A 61 14.49 4.79 -3.66
CA PHE A 61 14.89 3.50 -4.21
C PHE A 61 14.02 3.14 -5.40
N SER A 62 14.63 2.52 -6.41
CA SER A 62 13.88 1.84 -7.45
C SER A 62 13.05 0.72 -6.84
N THR A 63 11.85 0.49 -7.37
CA THR A 63 11.01 -0.66 -7.02
C THR A 63 11.05 -1.62 -8.20
N ALA A 64 12.13 -2.40 -8.31
CA ALA A 64 12.24 -3.40 -9.36
C ALA A 64 11.29 -4.56 -9.03
N ARG A 65 10.38 -4.91 -9.96
CA ARG A 65 9.55 -6.12 -9.81
C ARG A 65 10.36 -7.40 -10.08
N ILE A 66 11.44 -7.27 -10.85
CA ILE A 66 12.36 -8.34 -11.22
C ILE A 66 13.77 -7.71 -11.24
N GLY A 67 14.64 -8.09 -10.31
CA GLY A 67 15.99 -7.53 -10.16
C GLY A 67 16.25 -6.87 -8.80
N GLU A 68 17.41 -6.20 -8.67
CA GLU A 68 17.86 -5.56 -7.44
C GLU A 68 17.36 -4.11 -7.32
N ASN A 69 17.04 -3.68 -6.09
CA ASN A 69 16.70 -2.30 -5.80
C ASN A 69 17.98 -1.48 -5.64
N PHE A 70 18.12 -0.44 -6.45
CA PHE A 70 19.21 0.52 -6.32
C PHE A 70 18.69 1.87 -5.85
N GLY A 71 19.49 2.54 -5.02
CA GLY A 71 19.22 3.89 -4.55
C GLY A 71 19.56 4.92 -5.64
N MET A 72 18.70 5.92 -5.80
CA MET A 72 18.89 7.05 -6.69
C MET A 72 18.57 8.35 -5.95
N ARG A 73 19.13 9.46 -6.41
CA ARG A 73 18.79 10.81 -5.94
C ARG A 73 18.29 11.65 -7.12
N GLY A 74 17.11 12.24 -6.99
CA GLY A 74 16.56 13.09 -8.05
C GLY A 74 15.09 13.43 -7.82
N LEU A 75 14.31 13.41 -8.90
CA LEU A 75 12.86 13.57 -8.89
C LEU A 75 12.18 12.30 -9.38
N ARG A 76 11.17 11.84 -8.65
CA ARG A 76 10.32 10.70 -8.99
C ARG A 76 8.88 11.15 -9.03
N ILE A 77 8.18 10.77 -10.10
CA ILE A 77 6.71 10.86 -10.19
C ILE A 77 6.20 9.43 -10.30
N ALA A 78 5.38 9.00 -9.35
CA ALA A 78 4.81 7.67 -9.36
C ALA A 78 3.29 7.75 -9.18
N SER A 79 2.55 7.00 -10.00
CA SER A 79 1.13 6.78 -9.78
C SER A 79 0.95 5.85 -8.57
N ASP A 80 -0.03 6.14 -7.73
CA ASP A 80 -0.35 5.32 -6.56
C ASP A 80 -1.80 4.85 -6.65
N ASP A 81 -1.98 3.56 -6.94
CA ASP A 81 -3.30 2.93 -7.03
C ASP A 81 -4.07 3.04 -5.70
N ARG A 82 -3.40 3.25 -4.56
CA ARG A 82 -4.07 3.51 -3.29
C ARG A 82 -4.80 4.85 -3.26
N MET A 83 -4.51 5.76 -4.19
CA MET A 83 -5.24 7.01 -4.37
C MET A 83 -6.49 6.84 -5.25
N LEU A 84 -6.75 5.65 -5.81
CA LEU A 84 -8.03 5.34 -6.45
C LEU A 84 -9.15 5.26 -5.41
N ALA A 85 -10.39 5.51 -5.85
CA ALA A 85 -11.56 5.30 -5.01
C ALA A 85 -11.60 3.84 -4.53
N PRO A 86 -12.10 3.54 -3.32
CA PRO A 86 -12.17 2.18 -2.79
C PRO A 86 -12.81 1.15 -3.73
N SER A 87 -13.76 1.56 -4.58
CA SER A 87 -14.42 0.71 -5.59
C SER A 87 -13.56 0.36 -6.81
N GLN A 88 -12.46 1.10 -7.04
CA GLN A 88 -11.48 0.87 -8.11
C GLN A 88 -10.15 0.31 -7.57
N ARG A 89 -10.04 0.13 -6.25
CA ARG A 89 -8.85 -0.42 -5.60
C ARG A 89 -8.97 -1.94 -5.46
N GLY A 90 -7.99 -2.65 -6.04
CA GLY A 90 -7.89 -4.11 -5.96
C GLY A 90 -8.64 -4.84 -7.08
N PHE A 91 -8.31 -6.12 -7.25
CA PHE A 91 -9.02 -7.00 -8.17
C PHE A 91 -10.43 -7.28 -7.61
N ALA A 92 -11.44 -6.59 -8.15
CA ALA A 92 -12.83 -6.95 -7.91
C ALA A 92 -13.16 -8.16 -8.80
N PRO A 93 -13.37 -9.37 -8.23
CA PRO A 93 -13.78 -10.50 -9.05
C PRO A 93 -15.12 -10.21 -9.71
N VAL A 94 -15.21 -10.39 -11.02
CA VAL A 94 -16.46 -10.19 -11.76
C VAL A 94 -17.35 -11.41 -11.51
N VAL A 95 -18.48 -11.21 -10.82
CA VAL A 95 -19.48 -12.25 -10.62
C VAL A 95 -20.50 -12.16 -11.74
N ARG A 96 -20.61 -13.23 -12.52
CA ARG A 96 -21.63 -13.40 -13.56
C ARG A 96 -22.65 -14.43 -13.12
N GLY A 97 -23.91 -14.18 -13.40
CA GLY A 97 -24.99 -15.12 -13.15
C GLY A 97 -26.20 -14.81 -14.00
N VAL A 98 -27.17 -15.72 -13.97
CA VAL A 98 -28.48 -15.53 -14.57
C VAL A 98 -29.51 -15.72 -13.47
N ALA A 99 -30.36 -14.70 -13.28
CA ALA A 99 -31.49 -14.78 -12.37
C ALA A 99 -32.75 -15.14 -13.16
N ASN A 100 -33.42 -16.23 -12.79
CA ASN A 100 -34.66 -16.64 -13.49
C ASN A 100 -35.84 -15.70 -13.16
N THR A 101 -35.81 -15.06 -11.99
CA THR A 101 -36.80 -14.09 -11.50
C THR A 101 -36.08 -12.90 -10.87
N ASN A 102 -36.83 -11.91 -10.38
CA ASN A 102 -36.26 -10.86 -9.54
C ASN A 102 -35.65 -11.49 -8.28
N ALA A 103 -34.33 -11.46 -8.16
CA ALA A 103 -33.61 -12.21 -7.15
C ALA A 103 -32.74 -11.31 -6.29
N LYS A 104 -32.60 -11.69 -5.02
CA LYS A 104 -31.64 -11.04 -4.12
C LYS A 104 -30.34 -11.81 -4.16
N VAL A 105 -29.29 -11.16 -4.64
CA VAL A 105 -27.94 -11.73 -4.71
C VAL A 105 -27.19 -11.30 -3.47
N SER A 106 -26.80 -12.27 -2.64
CA SER A 106 -25.97 -12.04 -1.45
C SER A 106 -24.62 -12.72 -1.63
N ILE A 107 -23.55 -11.95 -1.49
CA ILE A 107 -22.17 -12.44 -1.62
C ILE A 107 -21.58 -12.50 -0.22
N LYS A 108 -21.08 -13.69 0.14
CA LYS A 108 -20.49 -13.94 1.46
C LYS A 108 -19.01 -14.27 1.39
N GLN A 109 -18.27 -13.78 2.37
CA GLN A 109 -16.86 -14.09 2.60
C GLN A 109 -16.66 -14.40 4.08
N ASN A 110 -16.03 -15.54 4.39
CA ASN A 110 -15.84 -16.02 5.76
C ASN A 110 -17.16 -16.06 6.59
N GLY A 111 -18.27 -16.44 5.96
CA GLY A 111 -19.60 -16.51 6.60
C GLY A 111 -20.37 -15.18 6.70
N TYR A 112 -19.72 -14.03 6.50
CA TYR A 112 -20.34 -12.70 6.57
C TYR A 112 -20.82 -12.22 5.18
N THR A 113 -21.99 -11.59 5.12
CA THR A 113 -22.48 -10.93 3.89
C THR A 113 -21.69 -9.65 3.67
N ILE A 114 -20.89 -9.62 2.61
CA ILE A 114 -20.06 -8.46 2.25
C ILE A 114 -20.72 -7.58 1.19
N TYR A 115 -21.71 -8.11 0.45
CA TYR A 115 -22.39 -7.38 -0.61
C TYR A 115 -23.79 -7.97 -0.84
N GLN A 116 -24.78 -7.13 -1.09
CA GLN A 116 -26.15 -7.54 -1.34
C GLN A 116 -26.85 -6.57 -2.29
N ILE A 117 -27.37 -7.09 -3.40
CA ILE A 117 -28.11 -6.32 -4.41
C ILE A 117 -29.32 -7.10 -4.89
N THR A 118 -30.37 -6.39 -5.32
CA THR A 118 -31.50 -6.99 -6.03
C THR A 118 -31.26 -6.86 -7.53
N VAL A 119 -31.29 -7.97 -8.24
CA VAL A 119 -31.13 -8.00 -9.70
C VAL A 119 -32.46 -8.33 -10.38
N PRO A 120 -32.75 -7.74 -11.54
CA PRO A 120 -33.92 -8.13 -12.33
C PRO A 120 -33.74 -9.54 -12.90
N ALA A 121 -34.83 -10.13 -13.39
CA ALA A 121 -34.76 -11.38 -14.15
C ALA A 121 -33.88 -11.19 -15.40
N GLY A 122 -32.96 -12.13 -15.62
CA GLY A 122 -32.02 -12.14 -16.73
C GLY A 122 -30.55 -12.22 -16.30
N PRO A 123 -29.62 -12.12 -17.27
CA PRO A 123 -28.19 -12.07 -17.01
C PRO A 123 -27.79 -10.84 -16.20
N PHE A 124 -26.93 -11.02 -15.21
CA PHE A 124 -26.39 -9.92 -14.41
C PHE A 124 -24.87 -10.05 -14.25
N VAL A 125 -24.23 -8.90 -14.07
CA VAL A 125 -22.80 -8.77 -13.82
C VAL A 125 -22.59 -7.86 -12.62
N ILE A 126 -21.87 -8.36 -11.62
CA ILE A 126 -21.47 -7.58 -10.43
C ILE A 126 -19.95 -7.40 -10.50
N ASN A 127 -19.51 -6.15 -10.65
CA ASN A 127 -18.11 -5.75 -10.81
C ASN A 127 -17.64 -4.73 -9.74
N ASP A 128 -18.48 -4.40 -8.77
CA ASP A 128 -18.24 -3.40 -7.73
C ASP A 128 -18.00 -4.02 -6.33
N LEU A 129 -17.51 -5.26 -6.31
CA LEU A 129 -17.16 -5.93 -5.07
C LEU A 129 -15.96 -5.23 -4.42
N TYR A 130 -16.18 -4.64 -3.25
CA TYR A 130 -15.10 -4.11 -2.43
C TYR A 130 -14.06 -5.21 -2.15
N ALA A 131 -12.80 -4.94 -2.49
CA ALA A 131 -11.68 -5.73 -2.02
C ALA A 131 -11.54 -5.48 -0.51
N SER A 132 -12.01 -6.43 0.31
CA SER A 132 -11.71 -6.40 1.74
C SER A 132 -10.19 -6.48 1.89
N GLY A 133 -9.56 -5.35 2.21
CA GLY A 133 -8.12 -5.13 2.13
C GLY A 133 -7.30 -5.89 3.17
N TYR A 134 -7.31 -7.22 3.13
CA TYR A 134 -6.31 -8.01 3.84
C TYR A 134 -5.16 -8.34 2.88
N SER A 135 -4.06 -7.61 3.07
CA SER A 135 -2.73 -7.89 2.52
C SER A 135 -2.14 -9.14 3.19
N GLY A 136 -2.81 -10.27 3.03
CA GLY A 136 -2.34 -11.59 3.43
C GLY A 136 -2.85 -12.57 2.40
N ASP A 137 -1.95 -13.43 1.90
CA ASP A 137 -2.14 -14.43 0.85
C ASP A 137 -3.62 -14.70 0.50
N LEU A 138 -4.04 -14.25 -0.69
CA LEU A 138 -5.37 -14.55 -1.23
C LEU A 138 -5.42 -16.02 -1.63
N THR A 139 -5.52 -16.88 -0.63
CA THR A 139 -6.00 -18.24 -0.82
C THR A 139 -7.47 -18.10 -1.21
N TRP A 140 -7.74 -18.29 -2.49
CA TRP A 140 -9.04 -18.24 -3.17
C TRP A 140 -10.08 -19.26 -2.65
N LYS A 141 -9.85 -19.85 -1.46
CA LYS A 141 -10.76 -20.79 -0.84
C LYS A 141 -11.99 -20.05 -0.31
N SER A 142 -13.06 -20.09 -1.11
CA SER A 142 -14.47 -19.84 -0.73
C SER A 142 -15.00 -18.39 -0.74
N LYS A 143 -15.14 -17.79 -1.94
CA LYS A 143 -16.26 -16.85 -2.17
C LYS A 143 -17.48 -17.67 -2.60
N LYS A 144 -18.50 -17.77 -1.75
CA LYS A 144 -19.77 -18.45 -2.07
C LYS A 144 -20.80 -17.40 -2.46
N VAL A 145 -21.21 -17.39 -3.73
CA VAL A 145 -22.32 -16.56 -4.21
C VAL A 145 -23.60 -17.33 -3.92
N MET A 146 -24.49 -16.76 -3.12
CA MET A 146 -25.81 -17.34 -2.89
C MET A 146 -26.85 -16.45 -3.58
N VAL A 147 -27.48 -17.01 -4.61
CA VAL A 147 -28.65 -16.42 -5.24
C VAL A 147 -29.85 -17.00 -4.53
N LYS A 148 -30.62 -16.16 -3.83
CA LYS A 148 -31.95 -16.54 -3.34
C LYS A 148 -32.97 -15.96 -4.31
N CYS A 149 -33.58 -16.84 -5.08
CA CYS A 149 -34.79 -16.53 -5.84
C CYS A 149 -35.96 -16.58 -4.86
N GLY A 150 -36.66 -15.46 -4.71
CA GLY A 150 -37.95 -15.39 -4.03
C GLY A 150 -39.08 -15.59 -5.02
#